data_AF-A0A0L8GQF8-F1
#
_entry.id   AF-A0A0L8GQF8-F1
#
_cell.length_a   1.000
_cell.length_b   1.000
_cell.length_c   1.000
_cell.angle_alpha   90.00
_cell.angle_beta   90.00
_cell.angle_gamma   90.00
#
_symmetry.space_group_name_H-M   'P 1'
#
loop_
_entity.id
_entity.type
_entity.pdbx_description
1 polymer ?
#
loop_
_entity_poly.entity_id
_entity_poly.type
_entity_poly.pdbx_seq_one_letter_code
_entity_poly.pdbx_strand_id
1 'polypeptide(L)'
;MFMGVYLMIIAVADTYYRGSYILYDKLWRSSILCHFAGFIATFSSELSVFTLTVITLDRLICILFPFRSHRMGLKEAQLAMLALWIFVFFLSAVPLFGLEYFKDFYSRSGVCLALHITPDRPRGWEYSVMIFLAVNLLSFLIIFISYLWMFIVAKKTRSAVRTAETKTDSAMAKRITLIVLTDFFCWIPIIILGIASLCGQRIPPEVSV
;
A
#
# COMPACT_ATOMS: atom_id res chain seq x y z
N MET A 1 10.05 4.75 -6.78
CA MET A 1 11.12 4.26 -7.69
C MET A 1 10.97 2.78 -8.00
N PHE A 2 10.76 1.92 -6.99
CA PHE A 2 10.52 0.48 -7.19
C PHE A 2 9.31 0.16 -8.10
N MET A 3 8.19 0.89 -7.98
CA MET A 3 7.09 0.77 -8.95
C MET A 3 7.50 1.01 -10.40
N GLY A 4 8.46 1.90 -10.66
CA GLY A 4 8.96 2.12 -12.02
C GLY A 4 9.70 0.89 -12.57
N VAL A 5 10.49 0.22 -11.72
CA VAL A 5 11.17 -1.04 -12.08
C VAL A 5 10.15 -2.14 -12.35
N TYR A 6 9.13 -2.26 -11.50
CA TYR A 6 8.00 -3.18 -11.72
C TYR A 6 7.33 -2.95 -13.07
N LEU A 7 6.92 -1.70 -13.36
CA LEU A 7 6.25 -1.35 -14.62
C LEU A 7 7.14 -1.62 -15.84
N MET A 8 8.46 -1.41 -15.70
CA MET A 8 9.41 -1.73 -16.76
C MET A 8 9.50 -3.24 -17.02
N ILE A 9 9.51 -4.07 -15.97
CA ILE A 9 9.50 -5.54 -16.11
C ILE A 9 8.24 -5.99 -16.85
N ILE A 10 7.07 -5.46 -16.47
CA ILE A 10 5.80 -5.79 -17.12
C ILE A 10 5.78 -5.31 -18.58
N ALA A 11 6.28 -4.11 -18.88
CA ALA A 11 6.35 -3.60 -20.24
C ALA A 11 7.28 -4.43 -21.15
N VAL A 12 8.42 -4.89 -20.61
CA VAL A 12 9.32 -5.78 -21.34
C VAL A 12 8.65 -7.13 -21.60
N ALA A 13 7.93 -7.69 -20.63
CA ALA A 13 7.19 -8.93 -20.82
C ALA A 13 6.05 -8.77 -21.84
N ASP A 14 5.28 -7.69 -21.77
CA ASP A 14 4.20 -7.38 -22.72
C ASP A 14 4.72 -7.29 -24.17
N THR A 15 5.84 -6.59 -24.36
CA THR A 15 6.47 -6.47 -25.69
C THR A 15 7.06 -7.79 -26.18
N TYR A 16 7.65 -8.60 -25.30
CA TYR A 16 8.25 -9.89 -25.64
C TYR A 16 7.20 -10.94 -26.05
N TYR A 17 6.08 -11.03 -25.34
CA TYR A 17 5.01 -12.00 -25.59
C TYR A 17 3.91 -11.48 -26.52
N ARG A 18 4.11 -10.31 -27.14
CA ARG A 18 3.11 -9.66 -27.98
C ARG A 18 2.65 -10.57 -29.12
N GLY A 19 1.34 -10.77 -29.24
CA GLY A 19 0.74 -11.65 -30.25
C GLY A 19 0.82 -13.15 -29.97
N SER A 20 1.47 -13.58 -28.89
CA SER A 20 1.52 -14.99 -28.45
C SER A 20 1.28 -15.16 -26.94
N TYR A 21 0.83 -14.12 -26.24
CA TYR A 21 0.64 -14.12 -24.78
C TYR A 21 -0.20 -15.30 -24.27
N ILE A 22 -1.28 -15.66 -24.96
CA ILE A 22 -2.16 -16.76 -24.55
C ILE A 22 -1.43 -18.12 -24.53
N LEU A 23 -0.46 -18.34 -25.43
CA LEU A 23 0.34 -19.57 -25.48
C LEU A 23 1.39 -19.62 -24.36
N TYR A 24 1.91 -18.47 -23.95
CA TYR A 24 3.02 -18.36 -23.00
C TYR A 24 2.62 -17.85 -21.61
N ASP A 25 1.34 -17.55 -21.36
CA ASP A 25 0.84 -16.98 -20.09
C ASP A 25 1.29 -17.79 -18.88
N LYS A 26 1.09 -19.11 -18.90
CA LYS A 26 1.50 -20.00 -17.79
C LYS A 26 3.02 -20.02 -17.59
N LEU A 27 3.80 -19.94 -18.68
CA LEU A 27 5.26 -19.94 -18.62
C LEU A 27 5.77 -18.62 -18.02
N TRP A 28 5.18 -17.49 -18.43
CA TRP A 28 5.49 -16.17 -17.89
C TRP A 28 5.15 -16.10 -16.39
N ARG A 29 3.95 -16.51 -16.02
CA ARG A 29 3.45 -16.43 -14.64
C ARG A 29 4.24 -17.28 -13.66
N SER A 30 4.67 -18.47 -14.09
CA SER A 30 5.53 -19.34 -13.30
C SER A 30 7.02 -18.93 -13.27
N SER A 31 7.40 -17.89 -14.01
CA SER A 31 8.78 -17.43 -14.08
C SER A 31 9.22 -16.70 -12.80
N ILE A 32 10.51 -16.81 -12.50
CA ILE A 32 11.15 -16.09 -11.38
C ILE A 32 10.98 -14.56 -11.54
N LEU A 33 11.00 -14.06 -12.78
CA LEU A 33 10.81 -12.64 -13.07
C LEU A 33 9.42 -12.16 -12.67
N CYS A 34 8.38 -12.96 -12.92
CA CYS A 34 7.02 -12.63 -12.50
C CYS A 34 6.91 -12.59 -10.97
N HIS A 35 7.43 -13.60 -10.27
CA HIS A 35 7.43 -13.62 -8.80
C HIS A 35 8.20 -12.42 -8.21
N PHE A 36 9.35 -12.07 -8.79
CA PHE A 36 10.14 -10.92 -8.37
C PHE A 36 9.42 -9.59 -8.65
N ALA A 37 8.73 -9.47 -9.80
CA ALA A 37 7.92 -8.30 -10.13
C ALA A 37 6.79 -8.11 -9.09
N GLY A 38 6.10 -9.20 -8.72
CA GLY A 38 5.08 -9.20 -7.68
C GLY A 38 5.59 -8.78 -6.31
N PHE A 39 6.77 -9.28 -5.93
CA PHE A 39 7.47 -8.86 -4.72
C PHE A 39 7.78 -7.35 -4.73
N ILE A 40 8.37 -6.83 -5.81
CA ILE A 40 8.69 -5.40 -5.95
C ILE A 40 7.42 -4.55 -5.85
N ALA A 41 6.34 -4.97 -6.52
CA ALA A 41 5.07 -4.25 -6.50
C ALA A 41 4.51 -4.17 -5.08
N THR A 42 4.45 -5.30 -4.38
CA THR A 42 3.94 -5.40 -3.00
C THR A 42 4.80 -4.60 -2.02
N PHE A 43 6.12 -4.79 -2.09
CA PHE A 43 7.06 -4.07 -1.25
C PHE A 43 6.92 -2.56 -1.43
N SER A 44 6.83 -2.10 -2.68
CA SER A 44 6.72 -0.67 -2.95
C SER A 44 5.37 -0.08 -2.53
N SER A 45 4.26 -0.80 -2.68
CA SER A 45 2.94 -0.31 -2.30
C SER A 45 2.81 -0.22 -0.79
N GLU A 46 3.12 -1.31 -0.08
CA GLU A 46 3.00 -1.39 1.37
C GLU A 46 3.96 -0.42 2.07
N LEU A 47 5.21 -0.32 1.58
CA LEU A 47 6.16 0.62 2.15
C LEU A 47 5.69 2.06 2.04
N SER A 48 5.05 2.43 0.93
CA SER A 48 4.48 3.77 0.74
C SER A 48 3.39 4.07 1.77
N VAL A 49 2.43 3.15 1.93
CA VAL A 49 1.31 3.34 2.88
C VAL A 49 1.81 3.44 4.31
N PHE A 50 2.68 2.52 4.75
CA PHE A 50 3.23 2.59 6.09
C PHE A 50 4.06 3.87 6.32
N THR A 51 4.84 4.31 5.33
CA THR A 51 5.61 5.56 5.42
C THR A 51 4.68 6.76 5.63
N LEU A 52 3.57 6.84 4.89
CA LEU A 52 2.58 7.90 5.05
C LEU A 52 1.93 7.86 6.44
N THR A 53 1.64 6.67 6.96
CA THR A 53 1.10 6.50 8.31
C THR A 53 2.09 7.01 9.37
N VAL A 54 3.37 6.64 9.29
CA VAL A 54 4.40 7.10 10.22
C VAL A 54 4.57 8.62 10.16
N ILE A 55 4.66 9.21 8.96
CA ILE A 55 4.76 10.67 8.79
C ILE A 55 3.53 11.38 9.39
N THR A 56 2.34 10.82 9.18
CA THR A 56 1.10 11.41 9.70
C THR A 56 1.05 11.34 11.23
N LEU A 57 1.46 10.23 11.83
CA LEU A 57 1.52 10.05 13.28
C LEU A 57 2.57 10.97 13.93
N ASP A 58 3.78 11.06 13.37
CA ASP A 58 4.81 11.99 13.84
C ASP A 58 4.29 13.43 13.87
N ARG A 59 3.60 13.84 12.80
CA ARG A 59 2.98 15.17 12.70
C ARG A 59 1.86 15.37 13.73
N LEU A 60 1.00 14.37 13.92
CA LEU A 60 -0.06 14.43 14.92
C LEU A 60 0.51 14.60 16.34
N ILE A 61 1.55 13.83 16.70
CA ILE A 61 2.20 13.90 18.00
C ILE A 61 2.85 15.26 18.22
N CYS A 62 3.56 15.79 17.21
CA CYS A 62 4.17 17.11 17.26
C CYS A 62 3.14 18.24 17.49
N ILE A 63 1.96 18.14 16.87
CA ILE A 63 0.88 19.14 17.01
C ILE A 63 0.17 19.02 18.36
N LEU A 64 -0.04 17.79 18.86
CA LEU A 64 -0.77 17.57 20.12
C LEU A 64 0.07 17.85 21.37
N PHE A 65 1.38 17.60 21.30
CA PHE A 65 2.26 17.71 22.44
C PHE A 65 3.40 18.70 22.19
N PRO A 66 3.12 20.01 22.04
CA PRO A 66 4.12 21.02 21.71
C PRO A 66 5.24 21.17 22.76
N PHE A 67 4.98 20.78 24.02
CA PHE A 67 5.92 20.87 25.15
C PHE A 67 6.60 19.55 25.50
N ARG A 68 6.20 18.43 24.88
CA ARG A 68 6.89 17.16 25.07
C ARG A 68 8.04 17.13 24.07
N SER A 69 9.28 17.03 24.57
CA SER A 69 10.53 16.97 23.77
C SER A 69 10.65 15.71 22.87
N HIS A 70 9.53 15.09 22.48
CA HIS A 70 9.48 13.90 21.63
C HIS A 70 9.31 14.30 20.17
N ARG A 71 10.07 15.30 19.70
CA ARG A 71 10.28 15.44 18.26
C ARG A 71 11.18 14.28 17.87
N MET A 72 10.68 13.40 17.00
CA MET A 72 11.52 12.33 16.48
C MET A 72 12.78 12.95 15.89
N GLY A 73 13.91 12.71 16.53
CA GLY A 73 15.19 13.20 16.02
C GLY A 73 15.44 12.58 14.64
N LEU A 74 16.27 13.20 13.81
CA LEU A 74 16.62 12.64 12.49
C LEU A 74 17.10 11.18 12.60
N LYS A 75 17.84 10.85 13.67
CA LYS A 75 18.31 9.49 13.96
C LYS A 75 17.17 8.52 14.30
N GLU A 76 16.19 8.96 15.10
CA GLU A 76 15.04 8.14 15.46
C GLU A 76 14.12 7.91 14.26
N ALA A 77 13.90 8.95 13.44
CA ALA A 77 13.18 8.83 12.18
C ALA A 77 13.88 7.89 11.20
N GLN A 78 15.21 7.98 11.09
CA GLN A 78 16.00 7.05 10.27
C GLN A 78 15.88 5.60 10.77
N LEU A 79 15.97 5.38 12.08
CA LEU A 79 15.83 4.05 12.67
C LEU A 79 14.42 3.48 12.45
N ALA A 80 13.38 4.29 12.67
CA ALA A 80 11.99 3.89 12.45
C ALA A 80 11.74 3.54 10.98
N MET A 81 12.26 4.35 10.04
CA MET A 81 12.16 4.08 8.61
C MET A 81 12.91 2.82 8.21
N LEU A 82 14.12 2.59 8.74
CA LEU A 82 14.89 1.38 8.46
C LEU A 82 14.20 0.13 9.01
N ALA A 83 13.66 0.18 10.23
CA ALA A 83 12.87 -0.90 10.80
C ALA A 83 11.62 -1.19 9.94
N LEU A 84 10.96 -0.15 9.44
CA LEU A 84 9.81 -0.29 8.55
C LEU A 84 10.20 -0.96 7.22
N TRP A 85 11.31 -0.55 6.61
CA TRP A 85 11.81 -1.17 5.39
C TRP A 85 12.07 -2.66 5.57
N ILE A 86 12.73 -3.04 6.67
CA ILE A 86 13.01 -4.43 7.00
C ILE A 86 11.70 -5.20 7.23
N PHE A 87 10.76 -4.64 7.98
CA PHE A 87 9.46 -5.24 8.23
C PHE A 87 8.69 -5.51 6.93
N VAL A 88 8.55 -4.50 6.07
CA VAL A 88 7.84 -4.63 4.79
C VAL A 88 8.58 -5.55 3.81
N PHE A 89 9.92 -5.58 3.85
CA PHE A 89 10.72 -6.52 3.07
C PHE A 89 10.37 -7.96 3.43
N PHE A 90 10.38 -8.31 4.71
CA PHE A 90 10.00 -9.65 5.15
C PHE A 90 8.55 -9.96 4.83
N LEU A 91 7.63 -9.03 5.10
CA LEU A 91 6.21 -9.18 4.79
C LEU A 91 5.97 -9.46 3.29
N SER A 92 6.71 -8.80 2.41
CA SER A 92 6.62 -9.01 0.96
C SER A 92 7.36 -10.27 0.50
N ALA A 93 8.43 -10.67 1.19
CA ALA A 93 9.25 -11.83 0.84
C ALA A 93 8.64 -13.16 1.31
N VAL A 94 7.78 -13.16 2.35
CA VAL A 94 7.12 -14.35 2.90
C VAL A 94 6.54 -15.28 1.81
N PRO A 95 5.79 -14.79 0.80
CA PRO A 95 5.24 -15.65 -0.24
C PRO A 95 6.26 -16.23 -1.23
N LEU A 96 7.51 -15.73 -1.24
CA LEU A 96 8.58 -16.24 -2.09
C LEU A 96 9.27 -17.49 -1.51
N PHE A 97 9.14 -17.76 -0.21
CA PHE A 97 9.82 -18.89 0.45
C PHE A 97 9.23 -20.27 0.09
N GLY A 98 8.29 -20.34 -0.86
CA GLY A 98 7.83 -21.61 -1.42
C GLY A 98 7.01 -22.47 -0.46
N LEU A 99 6.44 -21.88 0.60
CA LEU A 99 5.50 -22.58 1.47
C LEU A 99 4.29 -23.04 0.66
N GLU A 100 3.79 -24.26 0.92
CA GLU A 100 2.62 -24.79 0.20
C GLU A 100 1.38 -23.90 0.30
N TYR A 101 1.29 -23.10 1.38
CA TYR A 101 0.24 -22.11 1.60
C TYR A 101 0.30 -20.94 0.60
N PHE A 102 1.50 -20.54 0.15
CA PHE A 102 1.71 -19.43 -0.80
C PHE A 102 1.99 -19.90 -2.23
N LYS A 103 1.64 -21.15 -2.55
CA LYS A 103 1.83 -21.68 -3.90
C LYS A 103 1.05 -20.85 -4.91
N ASP A 104 1.75 -20.41 -5.96
CA ASP A 104 1.24 -19.54 -7.03
C ASP A 104 0.81 -18.13 -6.56
N PHE A 105 1.19 -17.67 -5.37
CA PHE A 105 0.70 -16.41 -4.80
C PHE A 105 0.85 -15.20 -5.74
N TYR A 106 2.03 -15.01 -6.32
CA TYR A 106 2.33 -13.96 -7.32
C TYR A 106 2.08 -14.40 -8.77
N SER A 107 1.84 -15.68 -9.03
CA SER A 107 1.63 -16.26 -10.37
C SER A 107 0.14 -16.27 -10.78
N ARG A 108 -0.76 -15.73 -9.94
CA ARG A 108 -2.22 -15.81 -10.17
C ARG A 108 -2.77 -14.81 -11.18
N SER A 109 -2.05 -13.74 -11.53
CA SER A 109 -2.46 -12.84 -12.60
C SER A 109 -1.31 -12.61 -13.59
N GLY A 110 -1.64 -12.21 -14.82
CA GLY A 110 -0.66 -11.90 -15.86
C GLY A 110 0.29 -10.74 -15.53
N VAL A 111 -0.12 -9.88 -14.59
CA VAL A 111 0.66 -8.74 -14.08
C VAL A 111 1.38 -9.04 -12.76
N CYS A 112 1.34 -10.29 -12.33
CA CYS A 112 2.09 -10.82 -11.19
C CYS A 112 1.75 -10.20 -9.83
N LEU A 113 0.54 -9.66 -9.67
CA LEU A 113 0.12 -9.02 -8.43
C LEU A 113 -0.31 -10.06 -7.39
N ALA A 114 0.00 -9.80 -6.12
CA ALA A 114 -0.44 -10.58 -4.96
C ALA A 114 -1.90 -10.34 -4.56
N LEU A 115 -2.71 -9.81 -5.46
CA LEU A 115 -4.07 -9.40 -5.16
C LEU A 115 -5.06 -10.48 -5.61
N HIS A 116 -5.54 -11.28 -4.65
CA HIS A 116 -6.50 -12.35 -4.91
C HIS A 116 -7.93 -11.84 -4.78
N ILE A 117 -8.47 -11.31 -5.88
CA ILE A 117 -9.90 -10.96 -6.02
C ILE A 117 -10.59 -12.10 -6.77
N THR A 118 -10.63 -13.28 -6.15
CA THR A 118 -11.29 -14.44 -6.77
C THR A 118 -12.20 -15.11 -5.74
N PRO A 119 -13.45 -15.46 -6.11
CA PRO A 119 -14.38 -16.12 -5.19
C PRO A 119 -13.90 -17.50 -4.72
N ASP A 120 -12.92 -18.11 -5.41
CA ASP A 120 -12.43 -19.46 -5.15
C ASP A 120 -11.55 -19.63 -3.90
N ARG A 121 -11.45 -18.62 -3.02
CA ARG A 121 -10.70 -18.63 -1.74
C ARG A 121 -9.43 -19.51 -1.76
N PRO A 122 -8.50 -19.27 -2.69
CA PRO A 122 -7.31 -20.11 -2.86
C PRO A 122 -6.36 -19.98 -1.66
N ARG A 123 -5.50 -20.96 -1.42
CA ARG A 123 -4.47 -20.89 -0.35
C ARG A 123 -3.67 -19.58 -0.47
N GLY A 124 -3.52 -18.85 0.63
CA GLY A 124 -2.91 -17.51 0.64
C GLY A 124 -3.90 -16.33 0.56
N TRP A 125 -5.18 -16.56 0.25
CA TRP A 125 -6.16 -15.48 0.11
C TRP A 125 -6.32 -14.63 1.37
N GLU A 126 -6.29 -15.25 2.56
CA GLU A 126 -6.40 -14.57 3.85
C GLU A 126 -5.24 -13.60 4.03
N TYR A 127 -4.02 -14.01 3.65
CA TYR A 127 -2.84 -13.16 3.73
C TYR A 127 -2.95 -11.94 2.81
N SER A 128 -3.37 -12.14 1.55
CA SER A 128 -3.60 -11.05 0.60
C SER A 128 -4.67 -10.07 1.09
N VAL A 129 -5.77 -10.57 1.65
CA VAL A 129 -6.83 -9.74 2.22
C VAL A 129 -6.32 -8.98 3.45
N MET A 130 -5.58 -9.64 4.33
CA MET A 130 -5.05 -8.98 5.53
C MET A 130 -4.08 -7.85 5.18
N ILE A 131 -3.15 -8.08 4.25
CA ILE A 131 -2.16 -7.07 3.87
C ILE A 131 -2.78 -5.95 3.01
N PHE A 132 -3.45 -6.29 1.91
CA PHE A 132 -3.90 -5.28 0.97
C PHE A 132 -5.21 -4.60 1.35
N LEU A 133 -6.07 -5.27 2.11
CA LEU A 133 -7.36 -4.71 2.51
C LEU A 133 -7.35 -4.24 3.97
N ALA A 134 -7.03 -5.12 4.93
CA ALA A 134 -7.15 -4.77 6.34
C ALA A 134 -6.11 -3.73 6.79
N VAL A 135 -4.83 -3.93 6.47
CA VAL A 135 -3.75 -3.01 6.84
C VAL A 135 -3.86 -1.66 6.12
N ASN A 136 -4.16 -1.66 4.82
CA ASN A 136 -4.36 -0.42 4.06
C ASN A 136 -5.58 0.36 4.56
N LEU A 137 -6.73 -0.30 4.78
CA LEU A 137 -7.91 0.36 5.34
C LEU A 137 -7.64 0.94 6.73
N LEU A 138 -6.96 0.18 7.60
CA LEU A 138 -6.57 0.67 8.93
C LEU A 138 -5.64 1.88 8.83
N SER A 139 -4.66 1.85 7.93
CA SER A 139 -3.75 2.97 7.68
C SER A 139 -4.51 4.22 7.22
N PHE A 140 -5.43 4.07 6.25
CA PHE A 140 -6.26 5.19 5.80
C PHE A 140 -7.15 5.76 6.91
N LEU A 141 -7.72 4.91 7.76
CA LEU A 141 -8.51 5.35 8.91
C LEU A 141 -7.67 6.13 9.93
N ILE A 142 -6.48 5.62 10.28
CA ILE A 142 -5.54 6.30 11.18
C ILE A 142 -5.18 7.67 10.61
N ILE A 143 -4.84 7.73 9.32
CA ILE A 143 -4.47 8.97 8.65
C ILE A 143 -5.65 9.96 8.65
N PHE A 144 -6.85 9.51 8.27
CA PHE A 144 -8.05 10.34 8.24
C PHE A 144 -8.40 10.92 9.62
N ILE A 145 -8.42 10.08 10.66
CA ILE A 145 -8.69 10.50 12.04
C ILE A 145 -7.62 11.50 12.52
N SER A 146 -6.34 11.24 12.22
CA SER A 146 -5.23 12.13 12.55
C SER A 146 -5.40 13.50 11.90
N TYR A 147 -5.79 13.55 10.62
CA TYR A 147 -6.05 14.81 9.91
C TYR A 147 -7.27 15.55 10.41
N LEU A 148 -8.37 14.86 10.69
CA LEU A 148 -9.54 15.46 11.32
C LEU A 148 -9.16 16.10 12.66
N TRP A 149 -8.39 15.38 13.47
CA TRP A 149 -7.94 15.89 14.76
C TRP A 149 -7.01 17.09 14.61
N MET A 150 -6.02 17.03 13.72
CA MET A 150 -5.15 18.16 13.40
C MET A 150 -5.96 19.39 12.94
N PHE A 151 -6.99 19.19 12.13
CA PHE A 151 -7.87 20.26 11.67
C PHE A 151 -8.68 20.89 12.82
N ILE A 152 -9.22 20.06 13.73
CA ILE A 152 -9.96 20.52 14.92
C ILE A 152 -9.03 21.35 15.82
N VAL A 153 -7.84 20.85 16.11
CA VAL A 153 -6.84 21.56 16.93
C VAL A 153 -6.42 22.85 16.24
N ALA A 154 -6.13 22.82 14.94
CA ALA A 154 -5.78 24.01 14.18
C ALA A 154 -6.90 25.05 14.23
N LYS A 155 -8.19 24.65 14.08
CA LYS A 155 -9.33 25.58 14.16
C LYS A 155 -9.46 26.21 15.56
N LYS A 156 -9.25 25.42 16.62
CA LYS A 156 -9.29 25.89 18.02
C LYS A 156 -8.13 26.85 18.33
N THR A 157 -6.92 26.54 17.86
CA THR A 157 -5.71 27.35 18.08
C THR A 157 -5.64 28.59 17.17
N ARG A 158 -6.20 28.55 15.97
CA ARG A 158 -6.28 29.70 15.04
C ARG A 158 -7.17 30.82 15.56
N SER A 159 -8.10 30.50 16.46
CA SER A 159 -8.87 31.49 17.21
C SER A 159 -8.06 32.16 18.33
N ALA A 160 -6.87 31.62 18.67
CA ALA A 160 -6.03 32.07 19.77
C ALA A 160 -4.70 32.72 19.32
N VAL A 161 -4.00 32.22 18.29
CA VAL A 161 -2.71 32.79 17.81
C VAL A 161 -2.51 32.50 16.30
N ARG A 162 -2.06 33.52 15.53
CA ARG A 162 -1.83 33.46 14.07
C ARG A 162 -0.33 33.49 13.73
N THR A 163 0.40 32.39 13.89
CA THR A 163 1.86 32.32 13.62
C THR A 163 2.18 31.76 12.23
N ALA A 164 3.28 32.20 11.60
CA ALA A 164 3.71 31.77 10.26
C ALA A 164 3.97 30.26 10.15
N GLU A 165 4.40 29.60 11.22
CA GLU A 165 4.59 28.13 11.30
C GLU A 165 3.31 27.34 11.00
N THR A 166 2.13 27.85 11.39
CA THR A 166 0.85 27.19 11.11
C THR A 166 0.49 27.16 9.62
N LYS A 167 1.00 28.11 8.82
CA LYS A 167 0.77 28.12 7.37
C LYS A 167 1.59 27.05 6.66
N THR A 168 2.87 26.89 7.02
CA THR A 168 3.75 25.86 6.45
C THR A 168 3.28 24.45 6.81
N ASP A 169 2.85 24.22 8.05
CA ASP A 169 2.29 22.93 8.47
C ASP A 169 0.98 22.62 7.75
N SER A 170 0.11 23.63 7.52
CA SER A 170 -1.12 23.45 6.75
C SER A 170 -0.87 23.11 5.27
N ALA A 171 0.17 23.67 4.66
CA ALA A 171 0.53 23.40 3.27
C ALA A 171 1.12 22.00 3.09
N MET A 172 1.97 21.55 4.03
CA MET A 172 2.48 20.18 4.04
C MET A 172 1.38 19.16 4.32
N ALA A 173 0.50 19.43 5.30
CA ALA A 173 -0.67 18.60 5.58
C ALA A 173 -1.56 18.44 4.34
N LYS A 174 -1.85 19.54 3.62
CA LYS A 174 -2.66 19.49 2.39
C LYS A 174 -2.03 18.63 1.30
N ARG A 175 -0.69 18.68 1.13
CA ARG A 175 0.02 17.83 0.17
C ARG A 175 -0.10 16.35 0.54
N ILE A 176 0.08 16.01 1.81
CA ILE A 176 -0.06 14.62 2.28
C ILE A 176 -1.51 14.15 2.16
N THR A 177 -2.50 15.00 2.50
CA THR A 177 -3.92 14.68 2.30
C THR A 177 -4.22 14.38 0.83
N LEU A 178 -3.68 15.15 -0.11
CA LEU A 178 -3.85 14.87 -1.54
C LEU A 178 -3.22 13.52 -1.94
N ILE A 179 -2.02 13.21 -1.45
CA ILE A 179 -1.36 11.91 -1.70
C ILE A 179 -2.23 10.77 -1.18
N VAL A 180 -2.71 10.88 0.06
CA VAL A 180 -3.55 9.86 0.72
C VAL A 180 -4.89 9.70 0.00
N LEU A 181 -5.54 10.79 -0.40
CA LEU A 181 -6.79 10.73 -1.16
C LEU A 181 -6.57 10.04 -2.51
N THR A 182 -5.50 10.38 -3.21
CA THR A 182 -5.19 9.77 -4.52
C THR A 182 -4.97 8.27 -4.38
N ASP A 183 -4.19 7.86 -3.37
CA ASP A 183 -3.97 6.45 -3.06
C ASP A 183 -5.27 5.74 -2.67
N PHE A 184 -6.08 6.34 -1.78
CA PHE A 184 -7.39 5.82 -1.41
C PHE A 184 -8.30 5.60 -2.63
N PHE A 185 -8.43 6.60 -3.52
CA PHE A 185 -9.23 6.47 -4.73
C PHE A 185 -8.73 5.36 -5.66
N CYS A 186 -7.42 5.14 -5.75
CA CYS A 186 -6.85 4.02 -6.50
C CYS A 186 -7.17 2.66 -5.86
N TRP A 187 -7.30 2.60 -4.52
CA TRP A 187 -7.63 1.37 -3.78
C TRP A 187 -9.13 1.09 -3.66
N ILE A 188 -10.03 2.08 -3.83
CA ILE A 188 -11.48 1.88 -3.73
C ILE A 188 -12.01 0.72 -4.59
N PRO A 189 -11.67 0.61 -5.90
CA PRO A 189 -12.15 -0.50 -6.72
C PRO A 189 -11.72 -1.85 -6.17
N ILE A 190 -10.48 -1.94 -5.69
CA ILE A 190 -9.91 -3.15 -5.09
C ILE A 190 -10.65 -3.51 -3.80
N ILE A 191 -10.91 -2.53 -2.95
CA ILE A 191 -11.63 -2.70 -1.69
C ILE A 191 -13.07 -3.19 -1.96
N ILE A 192 -13.77 -2.56 -2.90
CA ILE A 192 -15.14 -2.94 -3.26
C ILE A 192 -15.17 -4.37 -3.81
N LEU A 193 -14.27 -4.69 -4.73
CA LEU A 193 -14.20 -6.02 -5.32
C LEU A 193 -13.80 -7.10 -4.29
N GLY A 194 -12.88 -6.76 -3.38
CA GLY A 194 -12.50 -7.63 -2.27
C GLY A 194 -13.69 -7.92 -1.35
N ILE A 195 -14.45 -6.89 -0.95
CA ILE A 195 -15.66 -7.05 -0.12
C ILE A 195 -16.73 -7.84 -0.87
N ALA A 196 -16.97 -7.55 -2.15
CA ALA A 196 -17.94 -8.28 -2.98
C ALA A 196 -17.58 -9.77 -3.10
N SER A 197 -16.29 -10.08 -3.26
CA SER A 197 -15.77 -11.45 -3.27
C SER A 197 -15.95 -12.16 -1.92
N LEU A 198 -15.84 -11.43 -0.79
CA LEU A 198 -16.08 -11.97 0.55
C LEU A 198 -17.57 -12.23 0.82
N CYS A 199 -18.45 -11.35 0.32
CA CYS A 199 -19.91 -11.47 0.43
C CYS A 199 -20.54 -12.52 -0.50
N GLY A 200 -19.73 -13.21 -1.33
CA GLY A 200 -20.21 -14.31 -2.18
C GLY A 200 -21.02 -13.86 -3.40
N GLN A 201 -20.93 -12.59 -3.78
CA GLN A 201 -21.58 -12.10 -4.99
C GLN A 201 -20.77 -12.56 -6.20
N ARG A 202 -21.39 -13.35 -7.11
CA ARG A 202 -20.75 -13.82 -8.34
C ARG A 202 -20.38 -12.61 -9.21
N ILE A 203 -19.11 -12.24 -9.21
CA ILE A 203 -18.56 -11.26 -10.15
C ILE A 203 -18.63 -11.91 -11.55
N PRO A 204 -19.23 -11.25 -12.56
CA PRO A 204 -19.38 -11.81 -13.90
C PRO A 204 -18.00 -12.18 -14.49
N PRO A 205 -17.91 -13.28 -15.27
CA PRO A 205 -16.66 -13.90 -15.73
C PRO A 205 -15.84 -13.06 -16.72
N GLU A 206 -16.26 -11.84 -17.02
CA GLU A 206 -15.56 -10.90 -17.91
C GLU A 206 -14.39 -10.16 -17.21
N VAL A 207 -14.27 -10.27 -15.88
CA VAL A 207 -13.26 -9.57 -15.07
C VAL A 207 -12.25 -10.53 -14.41
N SER A 208 -12.43 -11.84 -14.57
CA SER A 208 -11.50 -12.87 -14.08
C SER A 208 -10.36 -13.06 -15.09
N VAL A 209 -9.30 -12.26 -14.94
CA VAL A 209 -8.00 -12.43 -15.63
C VAL A 209 -7.05 -13.23 -14.75
#